data_AF-A0A0S9EVQ4-F1
#
_entry.id   AF-A0A0S9EVQ4-F1
#
_cell.length_a   1.000
_cell.length_b   1.000
_cell.length_c   1.000
_cell.angle_alpha   90.00
_cell.angle_beta   90.00
_cell.angle_gamma   90.00
#
_symmetry.space_group_name_H-M   'P 1'
#
loop_
_entity.id
_entity.type
_entity.pdbx_description
1 polymer ?
#
loop_
_entity_poly.entity_id
_entity_poly.type
_entity_poly.pdbx_seq_one_letter_code
_entity_poly.pdbx_strand_id
1 'polypeptide(L)'
;MALITCPDCNRQVSSLAVACPGCGYPIASAHGGLSPGGQKPLSALQSPQVWGRVTGVVGAWLVAPWIARMLAVVGACVMGYFLFRGGRQ
;
A
#
# COMPACT_ATOMS: atom_id res chain seq x y z
N MET A 1 22.07 -35.54 8.29
CA MET A 1 21.91 -34.35 9.16
C MET A 1 22.57 -33.18 8.43
N ALA A 2 21.85 -32.09 8.17
CA ALA A 2 22.38 -30.95 7.41
C ALA A 2 23.09 -29.98 8.38
N LEU A 3 24.41 -29.90 8.27
CA LEU A 3 25.14 -28.76 8.85
C LEU A 3 24.96 -27.59 7.89
N ILE A 4 24.55 -26.45 8.43
CA ILE A 4 24.41 -25.19 7.70
C ILE A 4 25.55 -24.26 8.10
N THR A 5 25.87 -23.31 7.24
CA THR A 5 26.79 -22.22 7.57
C THR A 5 26.00 -21.08 8.18
N CYS A 6 26.38 -20.63 9.38
CA CYS A 6 25.78 -19.45 9.99
C CYS A 6 26.09 -18.22 9.12
N PRO A 7 25.08 -17.43 8.69
CA PRO A 7 25.29 -16.29 7.79
C PRO A 7 26.07 -15.13 8.44
N ASP A 8 26.16 -15.12 9.77
CA ASP A 8 26.77 -14.04 10.54
C ASP A 8 28.25 -14.33 10.86
N CYS A 9 28.53 -15.51 11.43
CA CYS A 9 29.90 -15.89 11.85
C CYS A 9 30.57 -16.94 10.95
N ASN A 10 29.90 -17.40 9.88
CA ASN A 10 30.37 -18.42 8.94
C ASN A 10 30.78 -19.76 9.56
N ARG A 11 30.35 -20.02 10.81
CA ARG A 11 30.60 -21.29 11.50
C ARG A 11 29.60 -22.35 11.04
N GLN A 12 30.07 -23.59 10.94
CA GLN A 12 29.20 -24.74 10.68
C GLN A 12 28.42 -25.12 11.94
N VAL A 13 27.09 -25.16 11.79
CA VAL A 13 26.14 -25.38 12.89
C VAL A 13 25.01 -26.29 12.41
N SER A 14 24.38 -27.02 13.33
CA SER A 14 23.28 -27.92 12.97
C SER A 14 22.06 -27.13 12.51
N SER A 15 21.38 -27.58 11.44
CA SER A 15 20.12 -26.97 10.96
C SER A 15 18.99 -27.00 12.00
N LEU A 16 19.12 -27.81 13.05
CA LEU A 16 18.17 -27.93 14.16
C LEU A 16 18.52 -27.03 15.36
N ALA A 17 19.64 -26.31 15.34
CA ALA A 17 20.02 -25.43 16.44
C ALA A 17 19.04 -24.24 16.53
N VAL A 18 18.61 -23.89 17.74
CA VAL A 18 17.76 -22.70 17.97
C VAL A 18 18.53 -21.42 17.63
N ALA A 19 19.79 -21.35 18.05
CA ALA A 19 20.70 -20.25 17.78
C ALA A 19 22.14 -20.75 17.56
N CYS A 20 22.96 -19.95 16.88
CA CYS A 20 24.36 -20.21 16.66
C CYS A 20 25.14 -20.07 17.99
N PRO A 21 25.85 -21.11 18.48
CA PRO A 21 26.62 -21.01 19.72
C PRO A 21 27.86 -20.10 19.61
N GLY A 22 28.23 -19.68 18.39
CA GLY A 22 29.35 -18.77 18.16
C GLY A 22 29.01 -17.28 18.29
N CYS A 23 27.87 -16.87 17.74
CA CYS A 23 27.48 -15.45 17.67
C CYS A 23 26.07 -15.14 18.21
N GLY A 24 25.28 -16.16 18.57
CA GLY A 24 23.91 -15.99 19.05
C GLY A 24 22.86 -15.81 17.95
N TYR A 25 23.23 -15.86 16.66
CA TYR A 25 22.30 -15.70 15.54
C TYR A 25 21.19 -16.78 15.55
N PRO A 26 19.89 -16.45 15.49
CA PRO A 26 18.80 -17.43 15.54
C PRO A 26 18.69 -18.23 14.23
N ILE A 27 18.87 -19.55 14.33
CA ILE A 27 18.92 -20.46 13.16
C ILE A 27 17.57 -21.14 12.91
N ALA A 28 16.82 -21.49 13.96
CA ALA A 28 15.53 -22.17 13.83
C ALA A 28 14.50 -21.36 13.03
N SER A 29 14.59 -20.02 13.09
CA SER A 29 13.73 -19.12 12.33
C SER A 29 14.10 -19.03 10.84
N ALA A 30 15.31 -19.44 10.46
CA ALA A 30 15.81 -19.33 9.09
C ALA A 30 15.45 -20.55 8.21
N HIS A 31 15.27 -21.73 8.80
CA HIS A 31 15.07 -22.99 8.05
C HIS A 31 13.66 -23.57 8.10
N GLY A 32 12.79 -23.08 8.99
CA GLY A 32 11.38 -23.43 9.04
C GLY A 32 10.53 -22.38 8.34
N GLY A 33 10.50 -22.39 7.00
CA GLY A 33 9.38 -21.88 6.18
C GLY A 33 8.60 -20.66 6.70
N LEU A 34 9.28 -19.58 7.08
CA LEU A 34 8.64 -18.30 7.33
C LEU A 34 9.30 -17.22 6.49
N SER A 35 8.75 -17.07 5.29
CA SER A 35 8.35 -15.72 4.90
C SER A 35 7.10 -15.77 4.02
N PRO A 36 5.92 -15.35 4.51
CA PRO A 36 4.89 -14.79 3.63
C PRO A 36 5.30 -13.40 3.10
N GLY A 37 6.58 -13.04 3.17
CA GLY A 37 7.16 -11.77 2.77
C GLY A 37 8.46 -11.99 2.00
N GLY A 38 8.37 -12.67 0.85
CA GLY A 38 9.38 -12.60 -0.21
C GLY A 38 9.49 -11.17 -0.75
N GLN A 39 10.00 -10.27 0.08
CA GLN A 39 10.45 -8.95 -0.31
C GLN A 39 11.73 -9.13 -1.11
N LYS A 40 11.57 -9.17 -2.43
CA LYS A 40 12.65 -8.88 -3.37
C LYS A 40 13.13 -7.45 -3.05
N PRO A 41 14.46 -7.24 -2.96
CA PRO A 41 15.03 -6.02 -2.41
C PRO A 41 14.72 -4.81 -3.30
N LEU A 42 14.61 -3.63 -2.68
CA LEU A 42 14.57 -2.29 -3.28
C LEU A 42 13.20 -1.67 -3.64
N SER A 43 12.08 -2.20 -3.13
CA SER A 43 10.76 -1.51 -3.19
C SER A 43 10.09 -1.28 -1.83
N ALA A 44 10.78 -1.58 -0.73
CA ALA A 44 10.25 -1.48 0.63
C ALA A 44 10.20 -0.04 1.21
N LEU A 45 10.42 1.00 0.38
CA LEU A 45 10.08 2.38 0.73
C LEU A 45 8.70 2.82 0.20
N GLN A 46 7.99 1.98 -0.55
CA GLN A 46 6.77 2.36 -1.25
C GLN A 46 5.57 1.57 -0.70
N SER A 47 5.10 1.96 0.48
CA SER A 47 3.96 1.34 1.15
C SER A 47 2.63 1.72 0.46
N PRO A 48 1.93 0.77 -0.21
CA PRO A 48 0.69 1.07 -0.94
C PRO A 48 -0.52 1.30 -0.02
N GLN A 49 -0.40 0.99 1.27
CA GLN A 49 -1.51 0.99 2.21
C GLN A 49 -1.87 2.39 2.72
N VAL A 50 -0.90 3.31 2.79
CA VAL A 50 -1.15 4.73 3.11
C VAL A 50 -1.48 5.51 1.85
N TRP A 51 -0.80 5.23 0.73
CA TRP A 51 -1.02 5.92 -0.54
C TRP A 51 -2.46 5.81 -1.02
N GLY A 52 -3.10 4.63 -0.90
CA GLY A 52 -4.51 4.45 -1.30
C GLY A 52 -5.52 5.25 -0.46
N ARG A 53 -5.22 5.49 0.82
CA ARG A 53 -6.09 6.30 1.70
C ARG A 53 -5.89 7.80 1.46
N VAL A 54 -4.64 8.22 1.25
CA VAL A 54 -4.30 9.63 1.01
C VAL A 54 -4.75 10.09 -0.37
N THR A 55 -4.57 9.28 -1.44
CA THR A 55 -5.08 9.64 -2.78
C THR A 55 -6.61 9.66 -2.84
N GLY A 56 -7.28 8.79 -2.08
CA GLY A 56 -8.74 8.79 -1.99
C GLY A 56 -9.29 10.05 -1.34
N VAL A 57 -8.75 10.47 -0.18
CA VAL A 57 -9.22 11.66 0.53
C VAL A 57 -8.87 12.94 -0.22
N VAL A 58 -7.63 13.08 -0.71
CA VAL A 58 -7.19 14.26 -1.48
C VAL A 58 -7.92 14.35 -2.82
N GLY A 59 -8.07 13.22 -3.53
CA GLY A 59 -8.83 13.15 -4.78
C GLY A 59 -10.29 13.51 -4.58
N ALA A 60 -10.95 12.96 -3.55
CA ALA A 60 -12.33 13.29 -3.23
C ALA A 60 -12.50 14.77 -2.85
N TRP A 61 -11.57 15.35 -2.08
CA TRP A 61 -11.63 16.77 -1.68
C TRP A 61 -11.39 17.74 -2.83
N LEU A 62 -10.55 17.41 -3.82
CA LEU A 62 -10.36 18.25 -5.01
C LEU A 62 -11.50 18.11 -6.02
N VAL A 63 -12.06 16.91 -6.16
CA VAL A 63 -13.10 16.60 -7.16
C VAL A 63 -14.47 17.07 -6.69
N ALA A 64 -14.78 16.96 -5.39
CA ALA A 64 -16.05 17.40 -4.81
C ALA A 64 -16.44 18.86 -5.13
N PRO A 65 -15.56 19.88 -4.95
CA PRO A 65 -15.90 21.27 -5.27
C PRO A 65 -16.08 21.49 -6.78
N TRP A 66 -15.35 20.76 -7.62
CA TRP A 66 -15.48 20.87 -9.08
C TRP A 66 -16.80 20.24 -9.57
N ILE A 67 -17.17 19.07 -9.02
CA ILE A 67 -18.48 18.43 -9.28
C ILE A 67 -19.63 19.32 -8.82
N ALA A 68 -19.56 19.87 -7.60
CA ALA A 68 -20.60 20.75 -7.07
C ALA A 68 -20.79 22.00 -7.96
N ARG A 69 -19.69 22.61 -8.40
CA ARG A 69 -19.71 23.77 -9.30
C ARG A 69 -20.28 23.42 -10.68
N MET A 70 -19.94 22.24 -11.23
CA MET A 70 -20.49 21.75 -12.50
C MET A 70 -22.01 21.50 -12.39
N LEU A 71 -22.48 20.85 -11.33
CA LEU A 71 -23.91 20.60 -11.12
C LEU A 71 -24.70 21.90 -10.97
N ALA A 72 -24.16 22.90 -10.28
CA ALA A 72 -24.80 24.21 -10.12
C ALA A 72 -24.95 24.95 -11.47
N VAL A 73 -23.89 24.97 -12.29
CA VAL A 73 -23.93 25.59 -13.63
C VAL A 73 -24.94 24.88 -14.53
N VAL A 74 -24.94 23.54 -14.54
CA VAL A 74 -25.89 22.76 -15.33
C VAL A 74 -27.32 23.03 -14.86
N GLY A 75 -27.57 23.06 -13.56
CA GLY A 75 -28.88 23.38 -12.99
C GLY A 75 -29.37 24.78 -13.37
N ALA A 76 -28.48 25.79 -13.30
CA ALA A 76 -28.81 27.16 -13.70
C ALA A 76 -29.12 27.26 -15.20
N CYS A 77 -28.35 26.59 -16.06
CA CYS A 77 -28.60 26.53 -17.50
C CYS A 77 -29.95 25.87 -17.81
N VAL A 78 -30.27 24.76 -17.16
CA VAL A 78 -31.56 24.06 -17.35
C VAL A 78 -32.71 24.94 -16.87
N MET A 79 -32.63 25.51 -15.67
CA MET A 79 -33.65 26.40 -15.13
C MET A 79 -33.85 27.62 -16.04
N GLY A 80 -32.77 28.27 -16.48
CA GLY A 80 -32.83 29.41 -17.40
C GLY A 80 -33.45 29.03 -18.75
N TYR A 81 -33.12 27.86 -19.28
CA TYR A 81 -33.72 27.34 -20.51
C TYR A 81 -35.22 27.10 -20.37
N PHE A 82 -35.66 26.51 -19.25
CA PHE A 82 -37.08 26.32 -18.97
C PHE A 82 -37.81 27.65 -18.80
N LEU A 83 -37.24 28.62 -18.08
CA LEU A 83 -37.83 29.96 -17.95
C LEU A 83 -37.89 30.69 -19.30
N PHE A 84 -36.87 30.55 -20.14
CA PHE A 84 -36.82 31.17 -21.46
C PHE A 84 -37.77 30.51 -22.48
N ARG A 85 -38.08 29.22 -22.32
CA ARG A 85 -39.11 28.52 -23.11
C ARG A 85 -40.52 28.72 -22.56
N GLY A 86 -40.66 28.82 -21.24
CA GLY A 86 -41.93 29.01 -20.55
C GLY A 86 -42.44 30.45 -20.62
N GLY A 87 -41.56 31.45 -20.60
CA GLY A 87 -41.92 32.86 -20.78
C GLY A 87 -42.18 33.28 -22.23
N ARG A 88 -42.08 32.35 -23.19
CA ARG A 88 -42.32 32.60 -24.63
C ARG A 88 -43.58 31.90 -25.16
N GLN A 89 -44.33 31.24 -24.28
CA GLN A 89 -45.69 30.74 -24.49
C GLN A 89 -46.66 31.74 -23.86
#